data_AF-A0A7W7Q972-F1
#
_entry.id   AF-A0A7W7Q972-F1
#
_cell.length_a   1.000
_cell.length_b   1.000
_cell.length_c   1.000
_cell.angle_alpha   90.00
_cell.angle_beta   90.00
_cell.angle_gamma   90.00
#
_symmetry.space_group_name_H-M   'P 1'
#
loop_
_entity.id
_entity.type
_entity.pdbx_description
1 polymer ?
#
loop_
_entity_poly.entity_id
_entity_poly.type
_entity_poly.pdbx_seq_one_letter_code
_entity_poly.pdbx_strand_id
1 'polypeptide(L)'
;MTTVDPIAEYVGALRRALHGPRRTLRCMVAEAHEGLADAAAAYRDGGVAPERAAVLAVRDFGPVDEVAPEFQDELTARQGRRAAVLLAVVFPAMLFGWDLLWRSGAVRRERGATPDVVRVLAVLQDVMTVAVGVAALALLVSTFRRSVSPRRLTSAVGLTGAVGAASCGGISLGMNLAGGHTTVDLLVTNPAAVAAYTTSAAVLVLIVLAVGPHDARGPRVRVARRFHPGESAGKAPGGSICGMRRVFTTLAVIAALLTGGLVFTTATASASSVRCNSVKEVTLNSQGHFIRLPYYKATGSRNCTLSEGASGTAVAALQLALQGCNFASNLAADSEFGPMTKKAVAYAQYRHGISSDGVYGPDSRKAFGWPVYSSGVPIRKCARAS
;
A
#
# COMPACT_ATOMS: atom_id res chain seq x y z
N MET A 1 54.09 13.84 20.56
CA MET A 1 52.87 13.36 21.26
C MET A 1 51.72 14.18 20.73
N THR A 2 50.82 13.59 19.93
CA THR A 2 49.57 14.24 19.57
C THR A 2 48.73 14.35 20.83
N THR A 3 48.54 15.56 21.34
CA THR A 3 47.62 15.85 22.45
C THR A 3 46.23 15.42 21.99
N VAL A 4 45.71 14.34 22.58
CA VAL A 4 44.36 13.84 22.30
C VAL A 4 43.37 14.92 22.75
N ASP A 5 42.50 15.37 21.85
CA ASP A 5 41.44 16.33 22.17
C ASP A 5 40.43 15.66 23.13
N PRO A 6 40.31 16.13 24.39
CA PRO A 6 39.42 15.54 25.38
C PRO A 6 37.95 15.55 24.95
N ILE A 7 37.51 16.59 24.22
CA ILE A 7 36.13 16.72 23.76
C ILE A 7 35.85 15.68 22.68
N ALA A 8 36.74 15.54 21.70
CA ALA A 8 36.60 14.54 20.65
C ALA A 8 36.59 13.10 21.20
N GLU A 9 37.42 12.81 22.21
CA GLU A 9 37.43 11.51 22.89
C GLU A 9 36.10 11.24 23.60
N TYR A 10 35.61 12.21 24.38
CA TYR A 10 34.34 12.11 25.10
C TYR A 10 33.16 11.91 24.15
N VAL A 11 33.06 12.73 23.11
CA VAL A 11 32.00 12.64 22.08
C VAL A 11 32.08 11.30 21.35
N GLY A 12 33.29 10.78 21.10
CA GLY A 12 33.51 9.45 20.54
C GLY A 12 33.06 8.30 21.45
N ALA A 13 33.24 8.43 22.77
CA ALA A 13 32.72 7.49 23.77
C ALA A 13 31.19 7.57 23.88
N LEU A 14 30.62 8.77 23.95
CA LEU A 14 29.18 8.99 23.97
C LEU A 14 28.50 8.39 22.74
N ARG A 15 29.06 8.61 21.54
CA ARG A 15 28.58 8.02 20.29
C ARG A 15 28.56 6.49 20.31
N ARG A 16 29.51 5.85 21.00
CA ARG A 16 29.58 4.38 21.15
C ARG A 16 28.58 3.84 22.16
N ALA A 17 28.20 4.63 23.16
CA ALA A 17 27.22 4.26 24.17
C ALA A 17 25.76 4.38 23.69
N LEU A 18 25.48 5.30 22.75
CA LEU A 18 24.13 5.55 22.24
C LEU A 18 23.71 4.58 21.13
N HIS A 19 22.43 4.18 21.16
CA HIS A 19 21.84 3.25 20.20
C HIS A 19 20.65 3.89 19.48
N GLY A 20 20.65 3.88 18.14
CA GLY A 20 19.51 4.38 17.37
C GLY A 20 19.81 4.74 15.92
N PRO A 21 18.87 5.41 15.22
CA PRO A 21 19.02 5.80 13.84
C PRO A 21 20.25 6.69 13.62
N ARG A 22 21.15 6.27 12.71
CA ARG A 22 22.44 6.95 12.45
C ARG A 22 22.34 8.44 12.13
N ARG A 23 21.19 8.93 11.64
CA ARG A 23 21.01 10.37 11.34
C ARG A 23 20.67 11.18 12.60
N THR A 24 19.71 10.73 13.40
CA THR A 24 19.30 11.43 14.63
C THR A 24 20.41 11.43 15.66
N LEU A 25 21.08 10.28 15.83
CA LEU A 25 22.23 10.14 16.72
C LEU A 25 23.35 11.10 16.33
N ARG A 26 23.67 11.23 15.03
CA ARG A 26 24.69 12.17 14.56
C ARG A 26 24.33 13.64 14.83
N CYS A 27 23.07 14.05 14.66
CA CYS A 27 22.65 15.42 15.03
C CYS A 27 22.85 15.65 16.53
N MET A 28 22.37 14.74 17.40
CA MET A 28 22.44 14.92 18.85
C MET A 28 23.88 14.90 19.38
N VAL A 29 24.74 14.06 18.82
CA VAL A 29 26.17 14.01 19.15
C VAL A 29 26.88 15.29 18.66
N ALA A 30 26.46 15.87 17.54
CA ALA A 30 26.97 17.16 17.08
C ALA A 30 26.52 18.32 17.99
N GLU A 31 25.24 18.33 18.42
CA GLU A 31 24.73 19.31 19.40
C GLU A 31 25.50 19.20 20.74
N ALA A 32 25.80 17.99 21.20
CA ALA A 32 26.61 17.78 22.41
C ALA A 32 28.06 18.28 22.23
N HIS A 33 28.67 18.04 21.08
CA HIS A 33 30.00 18.55 20.76
C HIS A 33 30.02 20.08 20.74
N GLU A 34 29.03 20.71 20.13
CA GLU A 34 28.90 22.18 20.09
C GLU A 34 28.72 22.75 21.50
N GLY A 35 27.85 22.17 22.32
CA GLY A 35 27.68 22.59 23.72
C GLY A 35 28.94 22.43 24.57
N LEU A 36 29.71 21.36 24.37
CA LEU A 36 31.02 21.17 25.03
C LEU A 36 32.07 22.19 24.55
N ALA A 37 32.04 22.54 23.26
CA ALA A 37 32.92 23.56 22.70
C ALA A 37 32.60 24.96 23.24
N ASP A 38 31.30 25.29 23.39
CA ASP A 38 30.81 26.53 23.99
C ASP A 38 31.18 26.61 25.49
N ALA A 39 31.01 25.51 26.24
CA ALA A 39 31.44 25.43 27.64
C ALA A 39 32.96 25.62 27.77
N ALA A 40 33.76 24.97 26.91
CA ALA A 40 35.20 25.17 26.89
C ALA A 40 35.59 26.61 26.53
N ALA A 41 34.84 27.27 25.63
CA ALA A 41 35.04 28.68 25.31
C ALA A 41 34.80 29.57 26.54
N ALA A 42 33.73 29.32 27.31
CA ALA A 42 33.46 30.07 28.53
C ALA A 42 34.58 29.95 29.58
N TYR A 43 35.19 28.77 29.76
CA TYR A 43 36.36 28.63 30.65
C TYR A 43 37.58 29.41 30.13
N ARG A 44 37.79 29.45 28.80
CA ARG A 44 38.88 30.24 28.21
C ARG A 44 38.68 31.73 28.43
N ASP A 45 37.46 32.21 28.26
CA ASP A 45 37.10 33.61 28.51
C ASP A 45 37.28 33.98 30.00
N GLY A 46 37.12 33.00 30.89
CA GLY A 46 37.46 33.10 32.32
C GLY A 46 38.95 32.98 32.65
N GLY A 47 39.84 32.92 31.65
CA GLY A 47 41.30 32.88 31.83
C GLY A 47 41.92 31.49 32.00
N VAL A 48 41.17 30.40 31.78
CA VAL A 48 41.71 29.04 31.85
C VAL A 48 42.47 28.69 30.57
N ALA A 49 43.64 28.06 30.72
CA ALA A 49 44.44 27.58 29.58
C ALA A 49 43.63 26.63 28.67
N PRO A 50 43.79 26.68 27.33
CA PRO A 50 42.94 25.95 26.38
C PRO A 50 42.81 24.45 26.62
N GLU A 51 43.93 23.77 26.92
CA GLU A 51 43.95 22.33 27.20
C GLU A 51 43.18 21.98 28.47
N ARG A 52 43.27 22.84 29.50
CA ARG A 52 42.59 22.63 30.78
C ARG A 52 41.11 23.02 30.71
N ALA A 53 40.76 23.97 29.87
CA ALA A 53 39.37 24.38 29.61
C ALA A 53 38.53 23.24 29.01
N ALA A 54 39.10 22.47 28.07
CA ALA A 54 38.43 21.30 27.49
C ALA A 54 38.19 20.19 28.54
N VAL A 55 39.20 19.92 29.38
CA VAL A 55 39.07 18.94 30.48
C VAL A 55 38.01 19.35 31.50
N LEU A 56 37.95 20.64 31.86
CA LEU A 56 36.93 21.16 32.78
C LEU A 56 35.54 21.08 32.17
N ALA A 57 35.37 21.42 30.89
CA ALA A 57 34.10 21.31 30.20
C ALA A 57 33.57 19.86 30.18
N VAL A 58 34.43 18.88 29.89
CA VAL A 58 34.07 17.46 29.94
C VAL A 58 33.75 17.00 31.37
N ARG A 59 34.54 17.43 32.36
CA ARG A 59 34.32 17.09 33.77
C ARG A 59 32.97 17.59 34.26
N ASP A 60 32.63 18.84 33.93
CA ASP A 60 31.40 19.49 34.40
C ASP A 60 30.17 18.99 33.62
N PHE A 61 30.37 18.45 32.40
CA PHE A 61 29.33 17.75 31.65
C PHE A 61 29.00 16.36 32.22
N GLY A 62 29.94 15.73 32.93
CA GLY A 62 29.74 14.46 33.63
C GLY A 62 30.17 13.21 32.83
N PRO A 63 30.29 12.06 33.50
CA PRO A 63 30.80 10.84 32.88
C PRO A 63 29.78 10.21 31.91
N VAL A 64 30.27 9.47 30.91
CA VAL A 64 29.44 8.97 29.81
C VAL A 64 28.35 8.00 30.28
N ASP A 65 28.60 7.22 31.32
CA ASP A 65 27.66 6.26 31.90
C ASP A 65 26.47 6.92 32.60
N GLU A 66 26.63 8.16 33.09
CA GLU A 66 25.55 8.95 33.67
C GLU A 66 24.78 9.75 32.60
N VAL A 67 25.49 10.31 31.62
CA VAL A 67 24.90 11.18 30.59
C VAL A 67 24.22 10.39 29.46
N ALA A 68 24.79 9.25 29.06
CA ALA A 68 24.28 8.46 27.94
C ALA A 68 22.82 7.98 28.14
N PRO A 69 22.38 7.54 29.33
CA PRO A 69 20.97 7.22 29.58
C PRO A 69 19.99 8.38 29.31
N GLU A 70 20.36 9.61 29.68
CA GLU A 70 19.50 10.80 29.45
C GLU A 70 19.43 11.14 27.96
N PHE A 71 20.56 11.09 27.26
CA PHE A 71 20.61 11.24 25.81
C PHE A 71 19.82 10.13 25.09
N GLN A 72 19.86 8.90 25.60
CA GLN A 72 19.11 7.77 25.08
C GLN A 72 17.59 7.97 25.26
N ASP A 73 17.16 8.59 26.37
CA ASP A 73 15.76 8.94 26.61
C ASP A 73 15.25 10.02 25.65
N GLU A 74 16.03 11.06 25.41
CA GLU A 74 15.68 12.10 24.44
C GLU A 74 15.70 11.56 23.00
N LEU A 75 16.65 10.68 22.65
CA LEU A 75 16.66 9.96 21.38
C LEU A 75 15.38 9.14 21.18
N THR A 76 14.98 8.39 22.22
CA THR A 76 13.77 7.55 22.18
C THR A 76 12.50 8.41 22.07
N ALA A 77 12.44 9.55 22.76
CA ALA A 77 11.32 10.49 22.68
C ALA A 77 11.22 11.18 21.30
N ARG A 78 12.35 11.64 20.73
CA ARG A 78 12.39 12.22 19.37
C ARG A 78 11.99 11.19 18.31
N GLN A 79 12.43 9.93 18.45
CA GLN A 79 12.03 8.84 17.57
C GLN A 79 10.54 8.49 17.71
N GLY A 80 10.03 8.41 18.93
CA GLY A 80 8.62 8.15 19.23
C GLY A 80 7.67 9.17 18.58
N ARG A 81 7.99 10.46 18.68
CA ARG A 81 7.23 11.54 18.02
C ARG A 81 7.19 11.39 16.50
N ARG A 82 8.31 11.00 15.89
CA ARG A 82 8.39 10.79 14.44
C ARG A 82 7.56 9.59 13.99
N ALA A 83 7.62 8.48 14.73
CA ALA A 83 6.81 7.30 14.46
C ALA A 83 5.31 7.58 14.64
N ALA A 84 4.94 8.35 15.67
CA ALA A 84 3.57 8.78 15.93
C ALA A 84 2.99 9.62 14.78
N VAL A 85 3.73 10.61 14.28
CA VAL A 85 3.31 11.44 13.14
C VAL A 85 3.18 10.59 11.88
N LEU A 86 4.11 9.66 11.64
CA LEU A 86 4.06 8.79 10.48
C LEU A 86 2.81 7.90 10.52
N LEU A 87 2.50 7.27 11.67
CA LEU A 87 1.27 6.51 11.87
C LEU A 87 0.02 7.37 11.68
N ALA A 88 -0.02 8.57 12.27
CA ALA A 88 -1.17 9.46 12.22
C ALA A 88 -1.49 9.98 10.81
N VAL A 89 -0.50 10.06 9.91
CA VAL A 89 -0.69 10.56 8.54
C VAL A 89 -0.80 9.43 7.52
N VAL A 90 0.10 8.45 7.57
CA VAL A 90 0.20 7.41 6.55
C VAL A 90 -0.95 6.42 6.63
N PHE A 91 -1.38 6.04 7.84
CA PHE A 91 -2.45 5.05 8.01
C PHE A 91 -3.80 5.57 7.49
N PRO A 92 -4.29 6.78 7.85
CA PRO A 92 -5.51 7.33 7.27
C PRO A 92 -5.42 7.56 5.76
N ALA A 93 -4.27 8.01 5.25
CA ALA A 93 -4.08 8.21 3.81
C ALA A 93 -4.18 6.89 3.03
N MET A 94 -3.66 5.79 3.57
CA MET A 94 -3.76 4.46 2.96
C MET A 94 -5.22 3.97 2.92
N LEU A 95 -5.99 4.19 3.99
CA LEU A 95 -7.42 3.84 4.03
C LEU A 95 -8.23 4.64 3.00
N PHE A 96 -7.98 5.95 2.92
CA PHE A 96 -8.61 6.81 1.93
C PHE A 96 -8.24 6.39 0.51
N GLY A 97 -6.99 6.00 0.27
CA GLY A 97 -6.54 5.46 -1.02
C GLY A 97 -7.31 4.20 -1.43
N TRP A 98 -7.59 3.30 -0.48
CA TRP A 98 -8.41 2.12 -0.74
C TRP A 98 -9.87 2.47 -1.06
N ASP A 99 -10.51 3.36 -0.30
CA ASP A 99 -11.88 3.82 -0.57
C ASP A 99 -11.97 4.51 -1.94
N LEU A 100 -11.00 5.36 -2.28
CA LEU A 100 -10.93 6.02 -3.58
C LEU A 100 -10.73 5.01 -4.72
N LEU A 101 -9.91 3.99 -4.53
CA LEU A 101 -9.70 2.93 -5.52
C LEU A 101 -11.01 2.18 -5.82
N TRP A 102 -11.78 1.82 -4.79
CA TRP A 102 -13.08 1.18 -4.99
C TRP A 102 -14.10 2.12 -5.65
N ARG A 103 -14.16 3.38 -5.22
CA ARG A 103 -15.06 4.40 -5.78
C ARG A 103 -14.73 4.74 -7.23
N SER A 104 -13.46 4.68 -7.63
CA SER A 104 -13.03 4.93 -9.01
C SER A 104 -13.52 3.88 -10.00
N GLY A 105 -13.94 2.71 -9.52
CA GLY A 105 -14.31 1.58 -10.37
C GLY A 105 -13.13 0.90 -11.10
N ALA A 106 -11.89 1.31 -10.78
CA ALA A 106 -10.66 0.71 -11.32
C ALA A 106 -10.49 -0.76 -10.89
N VAL A 107 -11.07 -1.13 -9.75
CA VAL A 107 -11.17 -2.52 -9.28
C VAL A 107 -12.64 -2.89 -9.21
N ARG A 108 -13.12 -3.63 -10.21
CA ARG A 108 -14.53 -4.09 -10.27
C ARG A 108 -14.63 -5.51 -9.73
N ARG A 109 -15.39 -5.71 -8.65
CA ARG A 109 -15.82 -7.05 -8.22
C ARG A 109 -16.95 -7.52 -9.14
N GLU A 110 -16.80 -8.70 -9.74
CA GLU A 110 -17.94 -9.37 -10.38
C GLU A 110 -19.06 -9.58 -9.34
N ARG A 111 -20.32 -9.32 -9.72
CA ARG A 111 -21.48 -9.54 -8.85
C ARG A 111 -21.71 -11.04 -8.66
N GLY A 112 -20.96 -11.63 -7.74
CA GLY A 112 -21.21 -12.95 -7.17
C GLY A 112 -21.63 -12.82 -5.70
N ALA A 113 -22.26 -13.86 -5.15
CA ALA A 113 -22.54 -13.92 -3.73
C ALA A 113 -21.22 -13.93 -2.94
N THR A 114 -20.92 -12.86 -2.21
CA THR A 114 -19.78 -12.82 -1.29
C THR A 114 -20.03 -13.84 -0.17
N PRO A 115 -19.10 -14.74 0.13
CA PRO A 115 -19.25 -15.66 1.26
C PRO A 115 -19.57 -14.90 2.55
N ASP A 116 -20.48 -15.40 3.37
CA ASP A 116 -20.92 -14.71 4.61
C ASP A 116 -19.73 -14.42 5.55
N VAL A 117 -18.72 -15.29 5.55
CA VAL A 117 -17.47 -15.12 6.29
C VAL A 117 -16.73 -13.85 5.86
N VAL A 118 -16.67 -13.56 4.54
CA VAL A 118 -16.02 -12.35 4.02
C VAL A 118 -16.79 -11.11 4.45
N ARG A 119 -18.13 -11.16 4.48
CA ARG A 119 -18.97 -10.05 4.96
C ARG A 119 -18.73 -9.75 6.45
N VAL A 120 -18.66 -10.79 7.28
CA VAL A 120 -18.38 -10.63 8.73
C VAL A 120 -16.99 -10.05 8.95
N LEU A 121 -15.97 -10.57 8.25
CA LEU A 121 -14.61 -10.05 8.34
C LEU A 121 -14.49 -8.60 7.85
N ALA A 122 -15.23 -8.20 6.82
CA ALA A 122 -15.27 -6.81 6.37
C ALA A 122 -15.87 -5.87 7.42
N VAL A 123 -16.98 -6.25 8.06
CA VAL A 123 -17.56 -5.45 9.16
C VAL A 123 -16.60 -5.35 10.35
N LEU A 124 -15.93 -6.45 10.70
CA LEU A 124 -14.91 -6.44 11.75
C LEU A 124 -13.73 -5.51 11.40
N GLN A 125 -13.30 -5.48 10.13
CA GLN A 125 -12.26 -4.58 9.64
C GLN A 125 -12.66 -3.12 9.81
N ASP A 126 -13.89 -2.75 9.46
CA ASP A 126 -14.39 -1.38 9.60
C ASP A 126 -14.44 -0.95 11.07
N VAL A 127 -14.97 -1.79 11.95
CA VAL A 127 -15.05 -1.52 13.40
C VAL A 127 -13.66 -1.35 14.01
N MET A 128 -12.72 -2.25 13.70
CA MET A 128 -11.35 -2.17 14.21
C MET A 128 -10.64 -0.92 13.71
N THR A 129 -10.87 -0.52 12.46
CA THR A 129 -10.28 0.68 11.88
C THR A 129 -10.74 1.93 12.61
N VAL A 130 -12.05 2.04 12.88
CA VAL A 130 -12.62 3.15 13.66
C VAL A 130 -12.05 3.16 15.08
N ALA A 131 -11.99 2.01 15.75
CA ALA A 131 -11.47 1.90 17.11
C ALA A 131 -9.99 2.35 17.21
N VAL A 132 -9.14 1.93 16.27
CA VAL A 132 -7.73 2.37 16.17
C VAL A 132 -7.63 3.87 15.93
N GLY A 133 -8.47 4.42 15.04
CA GLY A 133 -8.53 5.85 14.76
C GLY A 133 -8.90 6.68 15.99
N VAL A 134 -9.92 6.26 16.74
CA VAL A 134 -10.34 6.91 18.00
C VAL A 134 -9.23 6.84 19.06
N ALA A 135 -8.58 5.69 19.22
CA ALA A 135 -7.46 5.53 20.14
C ALA A 135 -6.27 6.43 19.75
N ALA A 136 -5.92 6.50 18.46
CA ALA A 136 -4.86 7.37 17.97
C ALA A 136 -5.18 8.86 18.21
N LEU A 137 -6.43 9.28 18.01
CA LEU A 137 -6.88 10.65 18.30
C LEU A 137 -6.78 10.97 19.80
N ALA A 138 -7.23 10.06 20.66
CA ALA A 138 -7.14 10.22 22.11
C ALA A 138 -5.67 10.35 22.58
N LEU A 139 -4.77 9.54 22.00
CA LEU A 139 -3.33 9.64 22.26
C LEU A 139 -2.75 10.97 21.78
N LEU A 140 -3.14 11.44 20.59
CA LEU A 140 -2.72 12.75 20.08
C LEU A 140 -3.20 13.88 21.01
N VAL A 141 -4.46 13.88 21.44
CA VAL A 141 -4.98 14.87 22.40
C VAL A 141 -4.21 14.81 23.72
N SER A 142 -3.81 13.61 24.17
CA SER A 142 -3.02 13.45 25.39
C SER A 142 -1.59 14.00 25.28
N THR A 143 -1.03 14.17 24.07
CA THR A 143 0.27 14.86 23.89
C THR A 143 0.22 16.33 24.30
N PHE A 144 -0.95 16.97 24.21
CA PHE A 144 -1.16 18.37 24.62
C PHE A 144 -1.41 18.51 26.13
N ARG A 145 -1.60 17.39 26.85
CA ARG A 145 -1.80 17.40 28.30
C ARG A 145 -0.46 17.22 29.01
N ARG A 146 -0.05 18.21 29.81
CA ARG A 146 1.21 18.22 30.58
C ARG A 146 1.37 17.08 31.61
N SER A 147 0.33 16.31 31.90
CA SER A 147 0.31 15.29 32.96
C SER A 147 0.80 13.90 32.52
N VAL A 148 1.04 13.66 31.23
CA VAL A 148 1.37 12.31 30.71
C VAL A 148 2.87 12.18 30.45
N SER A 149 3.49 11.13 30.98
CA SER A 149 4.91 10.90 30.76
C SER A 149 5.21 10.52 29.30
N PRO A 150 6.22 11.14 28.64
CA PRO A 150 6.52 10.93 27.23
C PRO A 150 6.80 9.45 26.88
N ARG A 151 7.41 8.69 27.80
CA ARG A 151 7.66 7.25 27.64
C ARG A 151 6.35 6.45 27.53
N ARG A 152 5.38 6.67 28.43
CA ARG A 152 4.09 5.95 28.40
C ARG A 152 3.30 6.28 27.15
N LEU A 153 3.33 7.54 26.74
CA LEU A 153 2.66 8.00 25.53
C LEU A 153 3.26 7.36 24.28
N THR A 154 4.59 7.30 24.19
CA THR A 154 5.30 6.67 23.07
C THR A 154 5.02 5.16 23.01
N SER A 155 5.06 4.46 24.16
CA SER A 155 4.72 3.04 24.23
C SER A 155 3.26 2.76 23.85
N ALA A 156 2.33 3.61 24.29
CA ALA A 156 0.91 3.47 23.94
C ALA A 156 0.67 3.69 22.44
N VAL A 157 1.29 4.71 21.84
CA VAL A 157 1.22 4.94 20.39
C VAL A 157 1.80 3.76 19.60
N GLY A 158 2.95 3.25 20.03
CA GLY A 158 3.56 2.07 19.41
C GLY A 158 2.66 0.83 19.49
N LEU A 159 2.07 0.57 20.66
CA LEU A 159 1.15 -0.55 20.86
C LEU A 159 -0.12 -0.41 20.00
N THR A 160 -0.74 0.78 19.98
CA THR A 160 -1.92 1.04 19.15
C THR A 160 -1.61 0.85 17.67
N GLY A 161 -0.46 1.33 17.19
CA GLY A 161 -0.01 1.10 15.82
C GLY A 161 0.21 -0.38 15.50
N ALA A 162 0.85 -1.12 16.41
CA ALA A 162 1.11 -2.56 16.23
C ALA A 162 -0.19 -3.39 16.20
N VAL A 163 -1.11 -3.13 17.12
CA VAL A 163 -2.43 -3.79 17.16
C VAL A 163 -3.25 -3.46 15.91
N GLY A 164 -3.24 -2.19 15.48
CA GLY A 164 -3.91 -1.76 14.26
C GLY A 164 -3.37 -2.45 13.01
N ALA A 165 -2.05 -2.52 12.87
CA ALA A 165 -1.40 -3.21 11.75
C ALA A 165 -1.67 -4.71 11.75
N ALA A 166 -1.55 -5.38 12.90
CA ALA A 166 -1.78 -6.81 13.03
C ALA A 166 -3.24 -7.20 12.75
N SER A 167 -4.20 -6.43 13.29
CA SER A 167 -5.62 -6.65 13.03
C SER A 167 -5.97 -6.40 11.55
N CYS A 168 -5.58 -5.26 10.98
CA CYS A 168 -5.85 -4.96 9.57
C CYS A 168 -5.22 -5.99 8.63
N GLY A 169 -3.94 -6.34 8.85
CA GLY A 169 -3.23 -7.32 8.04
C GLY A 169 -3.84 -8.72 8.17
N GLY A 170 -4.16 -9.14 9.39
CA GLY A 170 -4.74 -10.47 9.67
C GLY A 170 -6.15 -10.64 9.12
N ILE A 171 -7.03 -9.65 9.32
CA ILE A 171 -8.39 -9.69 8.80
C ILE A 171 -8.38 -9.60 7.27
N SER A 172 -7.50 -8.76 6.69
CA SER A 172 -7.32 -8.72 5.24
C SER A 172 -6.84 -10.06 4.69
N LEU A 173 -5.84 -10.69 5.30
CA LEU A 173 -5.40 -12.04 4.92
C LEU A 173 -6.54 -13.06 5.02
N GLY A 174 -7.33 -13.01 6.10
CA GLY A 174 -8.50 -13.86 6.30
C GLY A 174 -9.55 -13.68 5.20
N MET A 175 -9.87 -12.44 4.82
CA MET A 175 -10.78 -12.14 3.72
C MET A 175 -10.27 -12.68 2.39
N ASN A 176 -8.96 -12.55 2.14
CA ASN A 176 -8.34 -13.02 0.90
C ASN A 176 -8.34 -14.56 0.81
N LEU A 177 -8.06 -15.26 1.91
CA LEU A 177 -8.09 -16.72 2.01
C LEU A 177 -9.53 -17.27 1.90
N ALA A 178 -10.48 -16.66 2.60
CA ALA A 178 -11.90 -17.03 2.52
C ALA A 178 -12.51 -16.72 1.14
N GLY A 179 -11.99 -15.71 0.44
CA GLY A 179 -12.35 -15.37 -0.93
C GLY A 179 -11.62 -16.16 -2.02
N GLY A 180 -10.65 -17.01 -1.65
CA GLY A 180 -9.75 -17.83 -2.48
C GLY A 180 -9.78 -17.58 -3.99
N HIS A 181 -10.73 -18.21 -4.69
CA HIS A 181 -10.85 -18.11 -6.14
C HIS A 181 -11.11 -16.68 -6.65
N THR A 182 -11.95 -15.90 -5.95
CA THR A 182 -12.27 -14.51 -6.32
C THR A 182 -11.11 -13.55 -6.08
N THR A 183 -10.27 -13.82 -5.07
CA THR A 183 -9.10 -13.00 -4.76
C THR A 183 -7.99 -13.19 -5.78
N VAL A 184 -7.70 -14.46 -6.12
CA VAL A 184 -6.69 -14.78 -7.14
C VAL A 184 -7.13 -14.25 -8.49
N ASP A 185 -8.41 -14.40 -8.84
CA ASP A 185 -8.96 -13.84 -10.07
C ASP A 185 -8.85 -12.31 -10.09
N LEU A 186 -9.15 -11.63 -8.98
CA LEU A 186 -8.97 -10.18 -8.84
C LEU A 186 -7.51 -9.73 -9.07
N LEU A 187 -6.54 -10.44 -8.46
CA LEU A 187 -5.11 -10.15 -8.60
C LEU A 187 -4.58 -10.41 -10.01
N VAL A 188 -5.08 -11.46 -10.67
CA VAL A 188 -4.66 -11.82 -12.04
C VAL A 188 -5.31 -10.90 -13.08
N THR A 189 -6.56 -10.47 -12.85
CA THR A 189 -7.33 -9.67 -13.82
C THR A 189 -7.17 -8.16 -13.65
N ASN A 190 -6.80 -7.67 -12.45
CA ASN A 190 -6.69 -6.23 -12.17
C ASN A 190 -5.26 -5.85 -11.76
N PRO A 191 -4.44 -5.30 -12.68
CA PRO A 191 -3.09 -4.83 -12.34
C PRO A 191 -3.12 -3.71 -11.27
N ALA A 192 -4.19 -2.93 -11.21
CA ALA A 192 -4.43 -1.95 -10.16
C ALA A 192 -4.57 -2.58 -8.77
N ALA A 193 -5.14 -3.80 -8.67
CA ALA A 193 -5.21 -4.53 -7.42
C ALA A 193 -3.80 -4.97 -6.99
N VAL A 194 -2.99 -5.52 -7.91
CA VAL A 194 -1.59 -5.89 -7.61
C VAL A 194 -0.79 -4.69 -7.10
N ALA A 195 -0.90 -3.54 -7.75
CA ALA A 195 -0.26 -2.30 -7.31
C ALA A 195 -0.75 -1.88 -5.90
N ALA A 196 -2.05 -1.96 -5.63
CA ALA A 196 -2.61 -1.62 -4.31
C ALA A 196 -2.15 -2.59 -3.19
N TYR A 197 -2.10 -3.89 -3.45
CA TYR A 197 -1.62 -4.88 -2.49
C TYR A 197 -0.11 -4.74 -2.22
N THR A 198 0.70 -4.53 -3.26
CA THR A 198 2.17 -4.36 -3.12
C THR A 198 2.54 -3.06 -2.41
N THR A 199 1.87 -1.96 -2.73
CA THR A 199 2.04 -0.68 -2.01
C THR A 199 1.60 -0.79 -0.56
N SER A 200 0.48 -1.43 -0.27
CA SER A 200 0.00 -1.67 1.09
C SER A 200 0.99 -2.53 1.90
N ALA A 201 1.54 -3.59 1.28
CA ALA A 201 2.57 -4.43 1.91
C ALA A 201 3.86 -3.64 2.19
N ALA A 202 4.32 -2.82 1.23
CA ALA A 202 5.49 -1.97 1.40
C ALA A 202 5.29 -0.93 2.52
N VAL A 203 4.13 -0.29 2.57
CA VAL A 203 3.77 0.67 3.64
C VAL A 203 3.73 -0.02 5.00
N LEU A 204 3.15 -1.23 5.08
CA LEU A 204 3.09 -1.98 6.33
C LEU A 204 4.49 -2.40 6.81
N VAL A 205 5.36 -2.84 5.89
CA VAL A 205 6.77 -3.10 6.20
C VAL A 205 7.48 -1.83 6.66
N LEU A 206 7.28 -0.69 6.01
CA LEU A 206 7.87 0.59 6.42
C LEU A 206 7.38 1.03 7.80
N ILE A 207 6.09 0.83 8.11
CA ILE A 207 5.53 1.10 9.44
C ILE A 207 6.16 0.16 10.46
N VAL A 208 6.23 -1.15 10.20
CA VAL A 208 6.85 -2.13 11.09
C VAL A 208 8.34 -1.84 11.30
N LEU A 209 9.07 -1.39 10.27
CA LEU A 209 10.48 -1.00 10.41
C LEU A 209 10.63 0.34 11.15
N ALA A 210 9.65 1.24 11.05
CA ALA A 210 9.66 2.51 11.78
C ALA A 210 9.23 2.38 13.26
N VAL A 211 8.38 1.39 13.56
CA VAL A 211 7.78 1.14 14.89
C VAL A 211 8.43 -0.04 15.62
N GLY A 212 9.10 -0.93 14.89
CA GLY A 212 9.59 -2.22 15.35
C GLY A 212 10.48 -2.11 16.60
N PRO A 213 10.46 -3.15 17.46
CA PRO A 213 11.11 -3.12 18.75
C PRO A 213 12.62 -3.11 18.55
N HIS A 214 13.23 -1.92 18.60
CA HIS A 214 14.64 -1.84 18.90
C HIS A 214 14.79 -2.11 20.39
N ASP A 215 15.26 -3.32 20.68
CA ASP A 215 15.54 -3.92 22.00
C ASP A 215 15.66 -2.87 23.11
N ALA A 216 14.62 -2.75 23.92
CA ALA A 216 14.62 -2.00 25.17
C ALA A 216 15.38 -2.76 26.27
N ARG A 217 16.48 -3.43 25.93
CA ARG A 217 17.41 -4.05 26.88
C ARG A 217 18.55 -3.09 27.18
N GLY A 218 18.22 -1.90 27.66
CA GLY A 218 19.15 -1.11 28.44
C GLY A 218 19.17 -1.65 29.87
N PRO A 219 20.34 -1.91 30.49
CA PRO A 219 20.41 -2.34 31.88
C PRO A 219 19.70 -1.30 32.76
N ARG A 220 18.80 -1.77 33.63
CA ARG A 220 18.13 -0.93 34.63
C ARG A 220 19.14 -0.54 35.71
N VAL A 221 19.92 0.52 35.46
CA VAL A 221 20.66 1.18 36.54
C VAL A 221 19.67 2.02 37.32
N ARG A 222 19.45 1.61 38.57
CA ARG A 222 18.59 2.30 39.53
C ARG A 222 19.39 3.49 40.05
N VAL A 223 19.30 4.64 39.39
CA VAL A 223 19.95 5.88 39.87
C VAL A 223 19.29 6.28 41.18
N ALA A 224 20.07 6.21 42.26
CA ALA A 224 19.70 6.75 43.55
C ALA A 224 19.61 8.28 43.43
N ARG A 225 18.46 8.86 43.78
CA ARG A 225 18.31 10.31 43.91
C ARG A 225 19.32 10.82 44.93
N ARG A 226 20.19 11.74 44.53
CA ARG A 226 20.63 12.89 45.33
C ARG A 226 21.43 13.85 44.46
N PHE A 227 20.79 14.93 44.01
CA PHE A 227 21.50 16.20 43.83
C PHE A 227 20.51 17.37 44.01
N HIS A 228 20.84 18.28 44.92
CA HIS A 228 20.10 19.52 45.21
C HIS A 228 20.50 20.59 44.19
N PRO A 229 19.57 21.43 43.70
CA PRO A 229 19.91 22.49 42.75
C PRO A 229 20.52 23.69 43.48
N GLY A 230 21.79 23.94 43.22
CA GLY A 230 22.44 25.23 43.41
C GLY A 230 22.39 26.02 42.10
N GLU A 231 21.62 27.08 42.13
CA GLU A 231 21.43 28.19 41.19
C GLU A 231 22.64 28.55 40.30
N SER A 232 22.48 28.40 38.98
CA SER A 232 22.82 29.37 37.91
C SER A 232 22.79 28.70 36.53
N ALA A 233 21.61 28.22 36.12
CA ALA A 233 21.40 27.76 34.74
C ALA A 233 21.24 28.98 33.84
N GLY A 234 22.36 29.42 33.26
CA GLY A 234 22.37 30.24 32.07
C GLY A 234 21.46 29.64 31.01
N LYS A 235 20.49 30.45 30.58
CA LYS A 235 19.56 30.24 29.47
C LYS A 235 20.23 29.49 28.32
N ALA A 236 19.87 28.21 28.14
CA ALA A 236 20.27 27.42 26.97
C ALA A 236 19.83 28.17 25.69
N PRO A 237 20.72 28.44 24.72
CA PRO A 237 20.32 29.06 23.48
C PRO A 237 19.39 28.11 22.72
N GLY A 238 18.19 28.59 22.44
CA GLY A 238 17.26 27.96 21.53
C GLY A 238 17.87 27.96 20.12
N GLY A 239 18.50 26.85 19.74
CA GLY A 239 18.97 26.57 18.39
C GLY A 239 18.28 25.35 17.81
N SER A 240 16.98 25.45 17.53
CA SER A 240 16.23 24.39 16.84
C SER A 240 16.63 24.31 15.35
N ILE A 241 17.80 23.76 15.03
CA ILE A 241 18.26 23.57 13.64
C ILE A 241 18.86 22.17 13.40
N CYS A 242 18.22 21.10 13.88
CA CYS A 242 18.40 19.77 13.25
C CYS A 242 17.11 18.97 13.36
N GLY A 243 16.25 19.03 12.33
CA GLY A 243 15.38 17.88 12.03
C GLY A 243 13.91 18.10 11.70
N MET A 244 13.34 19.31 11.71
CA MET A 244 11.92 19.49 11.37
C MET A 244 11.68 19.69 9.87
N ARG A 245 12.57 20.42 9.20
CA ARG A 245 12.38 20.87 7.80
C ARG A 245 12.42 19.74 6.77
N ARG A 246 12.89 18.53 7.14
CA ARG A 246 12.93 17.35 6.26
C ARG A 246 11.90 16.27 6.58
N VAL A 247 11.13 16.41 7.66
CA VAL A 247 9.97 15.54 7.94
C VAL A 247 8.96 15.65 6.79
N PHE A 248 8.75 16.88 6.30
CA PHE A 248 7.93 17.17 5.12
C PHE A 248 8.47 16.55 3.82
N THR A 249 9.78 16.46 3.60
CA THR A 249 10.34 15.83 2.39
C THR A 249 10.21 14.30 2.39
N THR A 250 10.29 13.63 3.54
CA THR A 250 9.99 12.17 3.62
C THR A 250 8.49 11.88 3.56
N LEU A 251 7.65 12.78 4.09
CA LEU A 251 6.20 12.73 3.90
C LEU A 251 5.81 12.95 2.43
N ALA A 252 6.50 13.83 1.71
CA ALA A 252 6.25 14.09 0.28
C ALA A 252 6.59 12.89 -0.61
N VAL A 253 7.64 12.11 -0.30
CA VAL A 253 7.98 10.91 -1.09
C VAL A 253 7.05 9.74 -0.80
N ILE A 254 6.59 9.56 0.46
CA ILE A 254 5.60 8.51 0.80
C ILE A 254 4.20 8.92 0.33
N ALA A 255 3.83 10.20 0.44
CA ALA A 255 2.60 10.73 -0.16
C ALA A 255 2.66 10.67 -1.69
N ALA A 256 3.82 10.90 -2.33
CA ALA A 256 4.02 10.71 -3.76
C ALA A 256 4.13 9.22 -4.16
N LEU A 257 4.31 8.28 -3.25
CA LEU A 257 4.11 6.85 -3.52
C LEU A 257 2.64 6.44 -3.35
N LEU A 258 1.91 7.10 -2.44
CA LEU A 258 0.47 6.93 -2.23
C LEU A 258 -0.40 7.70 -3.25
N THR A 259 0.15 8.70 -3.96
CA THR A 259 -0.54 9.47 -5.02
C THR A 259 0.16 9.39 -6.38
N GLY A 260 1.49 9.21 -6.42
CA GLY A 260 2.30 9.11 -7.64
C GLY A 260 2.75 7.69 -8.00
N GLY A 261 2.18 6.67 -7.34
CA GLY A 261 2.09 5.30 -7.88
C GLY A 261 1.19 5.19 -9.12
N LEU A 262 0.62 6.31 -9.58
CA LEU A 262 0.12 6.48 -10.94
C LEU A 262 1.31 6.77 -11.87
N VAL A 263 2.22 5.80 -12.04
CA VAL A 263 2.83 5.68 -13.37
C VAL A 263 1.67 5.29 -14.25
N PHE A 264 1.13 6.26 -14.98
CA PHE A 264 0.23 6.02 -16.10
C PHE A 264 1.02 5.25 -17.17
N THR A 265 1.28 3.96 -16.93
CA THR A 265 1.31 3.05 -18.04
C THR A 265 -0.12 3.04 -18.54
N THR A 266 -0.35 3.67 -19.68
CA THR A 266 -1.55 3.45 -20.48
C THR A 266 -1.50 1.99 -20.93
N ALA A 267 -1.71 1.06 -20.01
CA ALA A 267 -2.02 -0.31 -20.32
C ALA A 267 -3.42 -0.26 -20.93
N THR A 268 -3.48 -0.34 -22.25
CA THR A 268 -4.71 -0.66 -22.96
C THR A 268 -5.35 -1.83 -22.25
N ALA A 269 -6.57 -1.64 -21.75
CA ALA A 269 -7.32 -2.63 -21.03
C ALA A 269 -7.57 -3.85 -21.94
N SER A 270 -6.70 -4.85 -21.87
CA SER A 270 -7.01 -6.19 -22.35
C SER A 270 -7.88 -6.84 -21.29
N ALA A 271 -9.19 -6.82 -21.49
CA ALA A 271 -10.12 -7.56 -20.66
C ALA A 271 -9.74 -9.06 -20.70
N SER A 272 -9.20 -9.60 -19.61
CA SER A 272 -9.03 -11.05 -19.45
C SER A 272 -10.38 -11.64 -19.07
N SER A 273 -11.25 -11.71 -20.06
CA SER A 273 -12.56 -12.34 -19.97
C SER A 273 -12.42 -13.86 -20.12
N VAL A 274 -13.18 -14.57 -19.31
CA VAL A 274 -13.30 -16.03 -19.33
C VAL A 274 -13.52 -16.52 -20.77
N ARG A 275 -12.78 -17.55 -21.21
CA ARG A 275 -12.81 -18.02 -22.61
C ARG A 275 -14.06 -18.85 -22.88
N CYS A 276 -14.78 -18.57 -23.97
CA CYS A 276 -15.90 -19.41 -24.38
C CYS A 276 -15.36 -20.77 -24.84
N ASN A 277 -15.95 -21.86 -24.37
CA ASN A 277 -15.50 -23.23 -24.70
C ASN A 277 -16.63 -24.15 -25.17
N SER A 278 -17.86 -23.66 -25.21
CA SER A 278 -19.01 -24.42 -25.70
C SER A 278 -20.09 -23.49 -26.28
N VAL A 279 -21.21 -24.07 -26.72
CA VAL A 279 -22.32 -23.38 -27.38
C VAL A 279 -23.61 -23.64 -26.62
N LYS A 280 -24.39 -22.59 -26.38
CA LYS A 280 -25.69 -22.65 -25.71
C LYS A 280 -26.79 -22.28 -26.68
N GLU A 281 -27.83 -23.09 -26.72
CA GLU A 281 -29.05 -22.81 -27.48
C GLU A 281 -29.94 -21.85 -26.69
N VAL A 282 -30.39 -20.79 -27.36
CA VAL A 282 -31.27 -19.77 -26.79
C VAL A 282 -32.52 -19.68 -27.65
N THR A 283 -33.64 -20.12 -27.08
CA THR A 283 -34.95 -20.08 -27.73
C THR A 283 -35.42 -18.65 -27.94
N LEU A 284 -35.85 -18.34 -29.15
CA LEU A 284 -36.35 -17.02 -29.55
C LEU A 284 -37.87 -16.90 -29.41
N ASN A 285 -38.63 -17.96 -29.68
CA ASN A 285 -40.09 -17.92 -29.71
C ASN A 285 -40.73 -19.28 -29.40
N SER A 286 -42.06 -19.28 -29.26
CA SER A 286 -42.89 -20.47 -29.01
C SER A 286 -42.96 -21.45 -30.19
N GLN A 287 -42.48 -21.06 -31.37
CA GLN A 287 -42.38 -21.93 -32.55
C GLN A 287 -41.14 -22.84 -32.51
N GLY A 288 -40.32 -22.74 -31.45
CA GLY A 288 -39.11 -23.54 -31.28
C GLY A 288 -37.92 -23.03 -32.07
N HIS A 289 -37.95 -21.80 -32.58
CA HIS A 289 -36.76 -21.18 -33.18
C HIS A 289 -35.73 -20.86 -32.11
N PHE A 290 -34.46 -21.10 -32.39
CA PHE A 290 -33.37 -20.79 -31.46
C PHE A 290 -32.11 -20.27 -32.16
N ILE A 291 -31.24 -19.62 -31.40
CA ILE A 291 -29.87 -19.24 -31.82
C ILE A 291 -28.84 -19.97 -30.99
N ARG A 292 -27.63 -20.08 -31.51
CA ARG A 292 -26.49 -20.73 -30.86
C ARG A 292 -25.44 -19.70 -30.49
N LEU A 293 -25.21 -19.51 -29.19
CA LEU A 293 -24.28 -18.52 -28.66
C LEU A 293 -23.06 -19.19 -27.98
N PRO A 294 -21.83 -18.70 -28.23
CA PRO A 294 -20.67 -19.04 -27.43
C PRO A 294 -20.92 -18.75 -25.96
N TYR A 295 -20.57 -19.70 -25.10
CA TYR A 295 -20.69 -19.57 -23.66
C TYR A 295 -19.57 -20.34 -22.94
N TYR A 296 -19.41 -20.06 -21.65
CA TYR A 296 -18.51 -20.79 -20.78
C TYR A 296 -19.27 -21.89 -20.04
N LYS A 297 -18.95 -23.15 -20.34
CA LYS A 297 -19.68 -24.33 -19.84
C LYS A 297 -19.72 -24.41 -18.32
N ALA A 298 -18.64 -24.05 -17.62
CA ALA A 298 -18.53 -24.25 -16.19
C ALA A 298 -19.49 -23.36 -15.38
N THR A 299 -19.80 -22.16 -15.86
CA THR A 299 -20.73 -21.23 -15.16
C THR A 299 -22.05 -21.02 -15.89
N GLY A 300 -22.17 -21.49 -17.14
CA GLY A 300 -23.34 -21.19 -17.97
C GLY A 300 -23.37 -19.76 -18.53
N SER A 301 -22.32 -18.96 -18.29
CA SER A 301 -22.24 -17.55 -18.69
C SER A 301 -22.01 -17.39 -20.19
N ARG A 302 -22.77 -16.49 -20.81
CA ARG A 302 -22.58 -16.04 -22.20
C ARG A 302 -21.68 -14.80 -22.32
N ASN A 303 -21.22 -14.25 -21.18
CA ASN A 303 -20.29 -13.13 -21.14
C ASN A 303 -18.86 -13.70 -21.05
N CYS A 304 -18.37 -14.20 -22.17
CA CYS A 304 -17.05 -14.81 -22.33
C CYS A 304 -16.41 -14.28 -23.61
N THR A 305 -15.10 -14.52 -23.81
CA THR A 305 -14.41 -14.11 -25.04
C THR A 305 -13.86 -15.26 -25.87
N LEU A 306 -13.69 -14.95 -27.16
CA LEU A 306 -12.89 -15.74 -28.10
C LEU A 306 -11.89 -14.81 -28.77
N SER A 307 -10.64 -15.24 -28.80
CA SER A 307 -9.52 -14.52 -29.39
C SER A 307 -8.64 -15.49 -30.18
N GLU A 308 -7.62 -14.95 -30.85
CA GLU A 308 -6.66 -15.73 -31.62
C GLU A 308 -6.10 -16.93 -30.82
N GLY A 309 -5.95 -18.07 -31.50
CA GLY A 309 -5.57 -19.35 -30.89
C GLY A 309 -6.70 -20.10 -30.18
N ALA A 310 -7.95 -19.62 -30.23
CA ALA A 310 -9.10 -20.38 -29.73
C ALA A 310 -9.50 -21.45 -30.72
N SER A 311 -10.04 -22.56 -30.22
CA SER A 311 -10.57 -23.61 -31.08
C SER A 311 -11.78 -24.29 -30.48
N GLY A 312 -12.52 -25.01 -31.33
CA GLY A 312 -13.66 -25.84 -30.94
C GLY A 312 -15.02 -25.19 -31.19
N THR A 313 -16.06 -25.79 -30.61
CA THR A 313 -17.47 -25.51 -30.95
C THR A 313 -17.89 -24.04 -30.78
N ALA A 314 -17.32 -23.34 -29.80
CA ALA A 314 -17.57 -21.93 -29.58
C ALA A 314 -17.06 -21.06 -30.76
N VAL A 315 -15.89 -21.39 -31.31
CA VAL A 315 -15.32 -20.72 -32.48
C VAL A 315 -16.12 -21.04 -33.74
N ALA A 316 -16.51 -22.31 -33.91
CA ALA A 316 -17.35 -22.73 -35.02
C ALA A 316 -18.67 -21.93 -35.08
N ALA A 317 -19.34 -21.76 -33.93
CA ALA A 317 -20.57 -20.97 -33.83
C ALA A 317 -20.34 -19.49 -34.19
N LEU A 318 -19.22 -18.91 -33.75
CA LEU A 318 -18.84 -17.55 -34.11
C LEU A 318 -18.57 -17.42 -35.62
N GLN A 319 -17.81 -18.33 -36.23
CA GLN A 319 -17.50 -18.29 -37.66
C GLN A 319 -18.76 -18.42 -38.52
N LEU A 320 -19.69 -19.29 -38.15
CA LEU A 320 -20.99 -19.40 -38.82
C LEU A 320 -21.80 -18.10 -38.73
N ALA A 321 -21.78 -17.43 -37.56
CA ALA A 321 -22.42 -16.14 -37.40
C ALA A 321 -21.74 -15.05 -38.25
N LEU A 322 -20.41 -15.04 -38.31
CA LEU A 322 -19.64 -14.12 -39.16
C LEU A 322 -19.98 -14.31 -40.65
N GLN A 323 -20.03 -15.56 -41.09
CA GLN A 323 -20.33 -15.92 -42.47
C GLN A 323 -21.76 -15.58 -42.89
N GLY A 324 -22.74 -15.98 -42.07
CA GLY A 324 -24.16 -15.86 -42.44
C GLY A 324 -24.80 -14.52 -42.09
N CYS A 325 -24.29 -13.82 -41.08
CA CYS A 325 -25.01 -12.69 -40.47
C CYS A 325 -24.15 -11.44 -40.22
N ASN A 326 -22.82 -11.48 -40.39
CA ASN A 326 -21.95 -10.34 -40.05
C ASN A 326 -20.85 -10.07 -41.11
N PHE A 327 -21.23 -10.09 -42.39
CA PHE A 327 -20.44 -9.54 -43.50
C PHE A 327 -19.14 -10.28 -43.86
N ALA A 328 -18.95 -11.52 -43.42
CA ALA A 328 -17.74 -12.31 -43.69
C ALA A 328 -18.03 -13.61 -44.48
N SER A 329 -18.76 -13.52 -45.61
CA SER A 329 -19.24 -14.68 -46.38
C SER A 329 -18.16 -15.65 -46.86
N ASN A 330 -16.91 -15.17 -46.99
CA ASN A 330 -15.76 -15.94 -47.48
C ASN A 330 -14.90 -16.53 -46.33
N LEU A 331 -15.30 -16.35 -45.07
CA LEU A 331 -14.58 -16.93 -43.92
C LEU A 331 -14.86 -18.43 -43.83
N ALA A 332 -13.81 -19.24 -43.73
CA ALA A 332 -13.94 -20.67 -43.45
C ALA A 332 -14.38 -20.90 -42.00
N ALA A 333 -15.28 -21.87 -41.79
CA ALA A 333 -15.72 -22.31 -40.47
C ALA A 333 -14.96 -23.60 -40.06
N ASP A 334 -13.66 -23.46 -39.84
CA ASP A 334 -12.73 -24.55 -39.48
C ASP A 334 -12.66 -24.82 -37.97
N SER A 335 -13.47 -24.10 -37.17
CA SER A 335 -13.44 -24.15 -35.70
C SER A 335 -12.13 -23.64 -35.10
N GLU A 336 -11.32 -22.90 -35.85
CA GLU A 336 -10.06 -22.29 -35.39
C GLU A 336 -10.09 -20.77 -35.49
N PHE A 337 -9.75 -20.12 -34.39
CA PHE A 337 -9.67 -18.67 -34.33
C PHE A 337 -8.28 -18.25 -34.79
N GLY A 338 -8.07 -18.30 -36.10
CA GLY A 338 -6.85 -17.81 -36.74
C GLY A 338 -6.90 -16.32 -37.12
N PRO A 339 -5.86 -15.82 -37.81
CA PRO A 339 -5.76 -14.43 -38.24
C PRO A 339 -6.93 -13.97 -39.13
N MET A 340 -7.49 -14.87 -39.95
CA MET A 340 -8.65 -14.55 -40.80
C MET A 340 -9.92 -14.36 -39.98
N THR A 341 -10.15 -15.21 -38.97
CA THR A 341 -11.27 -15.08 -38.02
C THR A 341 -11.17 -13.76 -37.25
N LYS A 342 -9.98 -13.40 -36.79
CA LYS A 342 -9.72 -12.10 -36.12
C LYS A 342 -10.07 -10.90 -36.99
N LYS A 343 -9.62 -10.90 -38.25
CA LYS A 343 -9.94 -9.84 -39.22
C LYS A 343 -11.45 -9.74 -39.46
N ALA A 344 -12.14 -10.88 -39.58
CA ALA A 344 -13.58 -10.91 -39.76
C ALA A 344 -14.33 -10.37 -38.53
N VAL A 345 -13.90 -10.70 -37.31
CA VAL A 345 -14.46 -10.14 -36.08
C VAL A 345 -14.27 -8.63 -36.02
N ALA A 346 -13.06 -8.14 -36.27
CA ALA A 346 -12.76 -6.71 -36.29
C ALA A 346 -13.63 -5.96 -37.31
N TYR A 347 -13.74 -6.51 -38.52
CA TYR A 347 -14.58 -5.92 -39.56
C TYR A 347 -16.07 -5.90 -39.18
N ALA A 348 -16.59 -6.99 -38.61
CA ALA A 348 -17.96 -7.03 -38.13
C ALA A 348 -18.20 -6.02 -37.00
N GLN A 349 -17.27 -5.90 -36.04
CA GLN A 349 -17.33 -4.91 -34.95
C GLN A 349 -17.38 -3.48 -35.49
N TYR A 350 -16.50 -3.15 -36.44
CA TYR A 350 -16.49 -1.86 -37.13
C TYR A 350 -17.85 -1.57 -37.80
N ARG A 351 -18.42 -2.54 -38.53
CA ARG A 351 -19.71 -2.39 -39.22
C ARG A 351 -20.90 -2.24 -38.27
N HIS A 352 -20.80 -2.75 -37.04
CA HIS A 352 -21.81 -2.60 -35.99
C HIS A 352 -21.57 -1.38 -35.09
N GLY A 353 -20.51 -0.59 -35.32
CA GLY A 353 -20.23 0.63 -34.57
C GLY A 353 -19.76 0.39 -33.13
N ILE A 354 -19.14 -0.77 -32.86
CA ILE A 354 -18.53 -1.11 -31.57
C ILE A 354 -16.99 -1.14 -31.69
N SER A 355 -16.29 -1.28 -30.56
CA SER A 355 -14.81 -1.39 -30.54
C SER A 355 -14.34 -2.51 -31.47
N SER A 356 -13.48 -2.18 -32.43
CA SER A 356 -12.93 -3.09 -33.46
C SER A 356 -11.60 -3.71 -33.01
N ASP A 357 -11.59 -4.36 -31.86
CA ASP A 357 -10.41 -5.01 -31.28
C ASP A 357 -10.10 -6.40 -31.86
N GLY A 358 -11.00 -6.96 -32.69
CA GLY A 358 -10.87 -8.29 -33.27
C GLY A 358 -11.05 -9.42 -32.26
N VAL A 359 -11.52 -9.12 -31.04
CA VAL A 359 -11.81 -10.07 -29.98
C VAL A 359 -13.32 -10.19 -29.84
N TYR A 360 -13.85 -11.40 -29.96
CA TYR A 360 -15.27 -11.62 -29.69
C TYR A 360 -15.51 -11.54 -28.19
N GLY A 361 -16.40 -10.66 -27.72
CA GLY A 361 -16.77 -10.52 -26.31
C GLY A 361 -18.24 -10.12 -26.10
N PRO A 362 -18.63 -9.64 -24.90
CA PRO A 362 -20.01 -9.32 -24.55
C PRO A 362 -20.69 -8.30 -25.49
N ASP A 363 -19.94 -7.32 -25.98
CA ASP A 363 -20.48 -6.32 -26.91
C ASP A 363 -20.70 -6.92 -28.30
N SER A 364 -19.72 -7.69 -28.81
CA SER A 364 -19.85 -8.47 -30.05
C SER A 364 -21.03 -9.44 -29.97
N ARG A 365 -21.22 -10.13 -28.83
CA ARG A 365 -22.35 -11.04 -28.62
C ARG A 365 -23.70 -10.38 -28.86
N LYS A 366 -23.89 -9.17 -28.31
CA LYS A 366 -25.15 -8.41 -28.40
C LYS A 366 -25.33 -7.76 -29.77
N ALA A 367 -24.25 -7.25 -30.35
CA ALA A 367 -24.28 -6.54 -31.62
C ALA A 367 -24.45 -7.49 -32.83
N PHE A 368 -23.78 -8.63 -32.80
CA PHE A 368 -23.75 -9.56 -33.93
C PHE A 368 -25.11 -10.22 -34.18
N GLY A 369 -25.40 -10.44 -35.46
CA GLY A 369 -26.49 -11.31 -35.86
C GLY A 369 -26.08 -12.77 -35.75
N TRP A 370 -27.01 -13.63 -35.32
CA TRP A 370 -26.81 -15.06 -35.16
C TRP A 370 -27.79 -15.84 -36.03
N PRO A 371 -27.35 -16.90 -36.74
CA PRO A 371 -28.23 -17.74 -37.54
C PRO A 371 -29.34 -18.34 -36.68
N VAL A 372 -30.57 -18.26 -37.17
CA VAL A 372 -31.73 -18.87 -36.53
C VAL A 372 -31.86 -20.31 -36.99
N TYR A 373 -32.17 -21.21 -36.06
CA TYR A 373 -32.39 -22.63 -36.30
C TYR A 373 -33.83 -23.00 -35.99
N SER A 374 -34.38 -23.93 -36.78
CA SER A 374 -35.68 -24.57 -36.56
C SER A 374 -35.48 -26.08 -36.62
N SER A 375 -35.87 -26.81 -35.58
CA SER A 375 -35.70 -28.27 -35.51
C SER A 375 -34.27 -28.76 -35.84
N GLY A 376 -33.25 -27.99 -35.43
CA GLY A 376 -31.84 -28.29 -35.68
C GLY A 376 -31.28 -27.83 -37.04
N VAL A 377 -32.12 -27.33 -37.95
CA VAL A 377 -31.73 -26.87 -39.29
C VAL A 377 -31.63 -25.35 -39.33
N PRO A 378 -30.52 -24.76 -39.85
CA PRO A 378 -30.43 -23.32 -40.00
C PRO A 378 -31.41 -22.82 -41.06
N ILE A 379 -32.18 -21.80 -40.71
CA ILE A 379 -33.03 -21.06 -41.65
C ILE A 379 -32.32 -19.77 -42.07
N ARG A 380 -32.63 -19.23 -43.27
CA ARG A 380 -32.03 -17.98 -43.78
C ARG A 380 -32.57 -16.74 -43.05
N LYS A 381 -32.38 -16.68 -41.73
CA LYS A 381 -32.73 -15.56 -40.86
C LYS A 381 -31.63 -15.36 -39.82
N CYS A 382 -31.43 -14.10 -39.45
CA CYS A 382 -30.50 -13.72 -38.39
C CYS A 382 -31.29 -13.05 -37.25
N ALA A 383 -30.92 -13.34 -36.00
CA ALA A 383 -31.47 -12.70 -34.81
C ALA A 383 -30.34 -12.21 -33.90
N ARG A 384 -30.59 -11.16 -33.12
CA ARG A 384 -29.62 -10.67 -32.11
C ARG A 384 -29.86 -11.34 -30.77
N ALA A 385 -28.80 -11.46 -29.98
CA ALA A 385 -28.89 -11.97 -28.62
C ALA A 385 -29.42 -10.88 -27.68
N SER A 386 -30.64 -11.08 -27.15
CA SER A 386 -31.22 -10.26 -26.07
C SER A 386 -30.54 -10.51 -24.73
#